data_AF-A0A8S8Y1A2-F1
#
_entry.id   AF-A0A8S8Y1A2-F1
#
_cell.length_a   1.000
_cell.length_b   1.000
_cell.length_c   1.000
_cell.angle_alpha   90.00
_cell.angle_beta   90.00
_cell.angle_gamma   90.00
#
_symmetry.space_group_name_H-M   'P 1'
#
loop_
_entity.id
_entity.type
_entity.pdbx_description
1 polymer ?
#
loop_
_entity_poly.entity_id
_entity_poly.type
_entity_poly.pdbx_seq_one_letter_code
_entity_poly.pdbx_strand_id
1 'polypeptide(L)'
;MGLIREKVWSTDAPTYDRTWVEIESLLEQAVQEMKTQHAKYKLRKLTGPKADKMRALMKYTRAKAVVETLRWTIGVRGQMSPLDEPLRS
;
A
#
# COMPACT_ATOMS: atom_id res chain seq x y z
N MET A 1 -27.75 -13.27 36.96
CA MET A 1 -28.02 -12.58 35.68
C MET A 1 -26.75 -11.87 35.23
N GLY A 2 -25.83 -12.60 34.60
CA GLY A 2 -24.55 -12.05 34.15
C GLY A 2 -24.79 -11.08 33.00
N LEU A 3 -24.41 -9.82 33.19
CA LEU A 3 -24.41 -8.82 32.14
C LEU A 3 -23.44 -9.28 31.06
N ILE A 4 -23.98 -9.76 29.94
CA ILE A 4 -23.23 -9.88 28.68
C ILE A 4 -22.83 -8.46 28.34
N ARG A 5 -21.57 -8.09 28.63
CA ARG A 5 -20.97 -6.89 28.07
C ARG A 5 -20.91 -7.14 26.57
N GLU A 6 -21.91 -6.66 25.84
CA GLU A 6 -21.82 -6.54 24.39
C GLU A 6 -20.54 -5.77 24.10
N LYS A 7 -19.58 -6.46 23.51
CA LYS A 7 -18.30 -5.88 23.14
C LYS A 7 -18.60 -4.92 21.99
N VAL A 8 -18.74 -3.64 22.31
CA VAL A 8 -18.89 -2.57 21.32
C VAL A 8 -17.57 -2.51 20.54
N TRP A 9 -17.47 -3.31 19.49
CA TRP A 9 -16.38 -3.20 18.53
C TRP A 9 -16.53 -1.86 17.83
N SER A 10 -15.58 -0.95 18.06
CA SER A 10 -15.42 0.21 17.17
C SER A 10 -15.05 -0.34 15.78
N THR A 11 -15.70 0.16 14.74
CA THR A 11 -15.40 -0.20 13.34
C THR A 11 -13.93 0.03 12.96
N ASP A 12 -13.24 0.90 13.70
CA ASP A 12 -11.85 1.27 13.46
C ASP A 12 -10.88 0.56 14.42
N ALA A 13 -11.37 -0.34 15.27
CA ALA A 13 -10.51 -1.11 16.17
C ALA A 13 -9.62 -2.07 15.36
N PRO A 14 -8.30 -2.12 15.63
CA PRO A 14 -7.42 -3.06 14.95
C PRO A 14 -7.87 -4.49 15.28
N THR A 15 -8.12 -5.27 14.24
CA THR A 15 -8.31 -6.70 14.39
C THR A 15 -6.91 -7.31 14.51
N TYR A 16 -6.52 -7.70 15.73
CA TYR A 16 -5.23 -8.35 16.01
C TYR A 16 -5.21 -9.84 15.56
N ASP A 17 -6.13 -10.23 14.68
CA ASP A 17 -6.39 -11.60 14.25
C ASP A 17 -5.69 -11.99 12.95
N ARG A 18 -5.09 -11.04 12.23
CA ARG A 18 -4.35 -11.33 10.98
C ARG A 18 -3.13 -12.20 11.24
N THR A 19 -3.04 -13.28 10.48
CA THR A 19 -1.90 -14.18 10.47
C THR A 19 -0.76 -13.62 9.61
N TRP A 20 0.47 -14.10 9.86
CA TRP A 20 1.63 -13.75 9.03
C TRP A 20 1.43 -14.08 7.56
N VAL A 21 0.77 -15.20 7.25
CA VAL A 21 0.47 -15.63 5.87
C VAL A 21 -0.42 -14.61 5.15
N GLU A 22 -1.44 -14.07 5.83
CA GLU A 22 -2.32 -13.05 5.27
C GLU A 22 -1.58 -11.73 5.02
N ILE A 23 -0.66 -11.35 5.93
CA ILE A 23 0.16 -10.15 5.80
C ILE A 23 1.13 -10.27 4.61
N GLU A 24 1.79 -11.42 4.46
CA GLU A 24 2.69 -11.68 3.33
C GLU A 24 1.94 -11.73 2.01
N SER A 25 0.78 -12.38 1.96
CA SER A 25 -0.10 -12.40 0.79
C SER A 25 -0.56 -10.99 0.39
N LEU A 26 -0.95 -10.16 1.37
CA LEU A 26 -1.32 -8.77 1.12
C LEU A 26 -0.14 -7.98 0.54
N LEU A 27 1.07 -8.16 1.08
CA LEU A 27 2.27 -7.51 0.55
C LEU A 27 2.56 -7.96 -0.89
N GLU A 28 2.44 -9.25 -1.19
CA GLU A 28 2.66 -9.78 -2.55
C GLU A 28 1.67 -9.17 -3.54
N GLN A 29 0.39 -9.11 -3.18
CA GLN A 29 -0.66 -8.47 -3.99
C GLN A 29 -0.35 -6.98 -4.23
N ALA A 30 0.04 -6.25 -3.19
CA ALA A 30 0.41 -4.84 -3.30
C ALA A 30 1.63 -4.64 -4.24
N VAL A 31 2.63 -5.52 -4.16
CA VAL A 31 3.81 -5.49 -5.04
C VAL A 31 3.42 -5.76 -6.50
N GLN A 32 2.52 -6.71 -6.75
CA GLN A 32 2.02 -6.98 -8.11
C GLN A 32 1.26 -5.78 -8.68
N GLU A 33 0.37 -5.19 -7.89
CA GLU A 33 -0.38 -4.00 -8.32
C GLU A 33 0.57 -2.84 -8.62
N MET A 34 1.57 -2.59 -7.78
CA MET A 34 2.59 -1.57 -8.02
C MET A 34 3.35 -1.83 -9.34
N LYS A 35 3.78 -3.06 -9.60
CA LYS A 35 4.46 -3.44 -10.86
C LYS A 35 3.55 -3.20 -12.07
N THR A 36 2.28 -3.56 -11.97
CA THR A 36 1.28 -3.36 -13.00
C THR A 36 1.06 -1.88 -13.31
N GLN A 37 0.90 -1.04 -12.28
CA GLN A 37 0.77 0.41 -12.47
C GLN A 37 2.05 1.06 -13.00
N HIS A 38 3.23 0.56 -12.60
CA HIS A 38 4.50 1.01 -13.14
C HIS A 38 4.61 0.71 -14.64
N ALA A 39 4.22 -0.49 -15.08
CA ALA A 39 4.20 -0.85 -16.50
C ALA A 39 3.24 0.05 -17.31
N LYS A 40 2.03 0.29 -16.79
CA LYS A 40 1.05 1.23 -17.38
C LYS A 40 1.61 2.65 -17.48
N TYR A 41 2.28 3.14 -16.43
CA TYR A 41 2.94 4.44 -16.43
C TYR A 41 4.05 4.51 -17.48
N LYS A 42 4.94 3.52 -17.57
CA LYS A 42 6.00 3.47 -18.58
C LYS A 42 5.44 3.54 -19.99
N LEU A 43 4.39 2.75 -20.28
CA LEU A 43 3.72 2.78 -21.58
C LEU A 43 3.15 4.18 -21.88
N ARG A 44 2.37 4.75 -20.95
CA ARG A 44 1.72 6.06 -21.14
C ARG A 44 2.73 7.21 -21.21
N LYS A 45 3.86 7.11 -20.51
CA LYS A 45 4.96 8.09 -20.57
C LYS A 45 5.47 8.25 -22.00
N LEU A 46 5.53 7.16 -22.76
CA LEU A 46 6.01 7.12 -24.14
C LEU A 46 4.92 7.55 -25.15
N THR A 47 3.66 7.15 -24.95
CA THR A 47 2.63 7.23 -26.00
C THR A 47 1.46 8.16 -25.72
N GLY A 48 1.24 8.58 -24.48
CA GLY A 48 0.00 9.25 -24.07
C GLY A 48 0.04 10.79 -24.07
N PRO A 49 -1.13 11.46 -24.07
CA PRO A 49 -1.22 12.89 -23.79
C PRO A 49 -0.80 13.22 -22.34
N LYS A 50 -0.39 14.47 -22.06
CA LYS A 50 0.15 14.91 -20.76
C LYS A 50 -0.76 14.53 -19.56
N ALA A 51 -2.07 14.66 -19.73
CA ALA A 51 -3.06 14.32 -18.70
C ALA A 51 -3.03 12.81 -18.32
N ASP A 52 -2.90 11.93 -19.32
CA ASP A 52 -2.83 10.48 -19.09
C ASP A 52 -1.51 10.07 -18.45
N LYS A 53 -0.41 10.76 -18.80
CA LYS A 53 0.90 10.58 -18.14
C LYS A 53 0.80 10.88 -16.66
N MET A 54 0.20 12.02 -16.31
CA MET A 54 0.04 12.44 -14.91
C MET A 54 -0.85 11.47 -14.14
N ARG A 55 -1.99 11.07 -14.73
CA ARG A 55 -2.90 10.09 -14.10
C ARG A 55 -2.22 8.75 -13.85
N ALA A 56 -1.45 8.25 -14.81
CA ALA A 56 -0.72 7.00 -14.66
C ALA A 56 0.40 7.10 -13.62
N LEU A 57 1.10 8.24 -13.56
CA LEU A 57 2.10 8.52 -12.54
C LEU A 57 1.48 8.50 -11.13
N MET A 58 0.37 9.21 -10.93
CA MET A 58 -0.33 9.25 -9.63
C MET A 58 -0.78 7.86 -9.15
N LYS A 59 -1.26 7.01 -10.07
CA LYS A 59 -1.63 5.63 -9.74
C LYS A 59 -0.41 4.81 -9.32
N TYR A 60 0.70 4.94 -10.04
CA TYR A 60 1.94 4.26 -9.70
C TYR A 60 2.51 4.73 -8.35
N THR A 61 2.59 6.05 -8.11
CA THR A 61 3.12 6.59 -6.85
C THR A 61 2.27 6.19 -5.65
N ARG A 62 0.94 6.17 -5.79
CA ARG A 62 0.04 5.66 -4.75
C ARG A 62 0.31 4.19 -4.43
N ALA A 63 0.45 3.33 -5.46
CA ALA A 63 0.75 1.92 -5.24
C ALA A 63 2.13 1.69 -4.61
N LYS A 64 3.13 2.49 -5.00
CA LYS A 64 4.48 2.48 -4.41
C LYS A 64 4.44 2.81 -2.92
N ALA A 65 3.74 3.89 -2.55
CA ALA A 65 3.60 4.31 -1.16
C ALA A 65 2.94 3.23 -0.28
N VAL A 66 1.93 2.53 -0.80
CA VAL A 66 1.30 1.39 -0.10
C VAL A 66 2.31 0.27 0.17
N VAL A 67 3.09 -0.12 -0.85
CA VAL A 67 4.11 -1.17 -0.72
C VAL A 67 5.18 -0.78 0.31
N GLU A 68 5.66 0.47 0.25
CA GLU A 68 6.68 0.98 1.16
C GLU A 68 6.18 1.04 2.61
N THR A 69 4.92 1.45 2.79
CA THR A 69 4.26 1.43 4.10
C THR A 69 4.15 0.02 4.65
N LEU A 70 3.68 -0.95 3.85
CA LEU A 70 3.57 -2.34 4.30
C LEU A 70 4.94 -2.92 4.68
N ARG A 71 5.97 -2.70 3.86
CA ARG A 71 7.33 -3.17 4.14
C ARG A 71 7.91 -2.56 5.41
N TRP A 72 7.65 -1.28 5.66
CA TRP A 72 8.09 -0.62 6.88
C TRP A 72 7.36 -1.18 8.10
N THR A 73 6.03 -1.30 8.03
CA THR A 73 5.19 -1.81 9.13
C THR A 73 5.55 -3.22 9.55
N ILE A 74 5.91 -4.11 8.62
CA ILE A 74 6.33 -5.49 8.94
C ILE A 74 7.81 -5.61 9.34
N GLY A 75 8.56 -4.50 9.30
CA GLY A 75 9.97 -4.47 9.72
C GLY A 75 10.95 -5.06 8.71
N VAL A 76 10.72 -4.89 7.40
CA VAL A 76 11.70 -5.28 6.37
C VAL A 76 13.03 -4.55 6.63
N ARG A 77 14.12 -5.29 6.75
CA ARG A 77 15.45 -4.74 7.03
C ARG A 77 15.86 -3.72 5.96
N GLY A 78 16.32 -2.55 6.41
CA GLY A 78 16.77 -1.47 5.53
C GLY A 78 15.65 -0.67 4.87
N GLN A 79 14.38 -0.96 5.15
CA GLN A 79 13.26 -0.14 4.68
C GLN A 79 13.19 1.16 5.48
N MET A 80 13.34 2.30 4.79
CA MET A 80 13.10 3.62 5.38
C MET A 80 11.61 3.85 5.61
N SER A 81 11.29 4.71 6.57
CA SER A 81 9.94 5.23 6.76
C SER A 81 9.44 5.87 5.46
N PRO A 82 8.22 5.56 4.98
CA PRO A 82 7.62 6.26 3.85
C PRO A 82 7.48 7.76 4.06
N LEU A 83 7.49 8.23 5.32
CA LEU A 83 7.40 9.65 5.66
C LEU A 83 8.77 10.35 5.58
N ASP A 84 9.86 9.60 5.66
CA ASP A 84 11.23 10.12 5.59
C ASP A 84 11.82 9.99 4.17
N GLU A 85 11.09 9.36 3.23
CA GLU A 85 11.54 9.26 1.85
C GLU A 85 11.47 10.64 1.18
N PRO A 86 12.61 11.20 0.70
CA PRO A 86 12.59 12.49 0.05
C PRO A 86 11.73 12.45 -1.20
N LEU A 87 10.80 13.41 -1.32
CA LEU A 87 10.02 13.62 -2.53
C LEU A 87 10.99 13.93 -3.68
N ARG A 88 11.32 12.93 -4.51
CA ARG A 88 12.14 13.14 -5.71
C ARG A 88 11.31 13.99 -6.69
N SER A 89 11.64 15.27 -6.76
CA SER A 89 11.15 16.27 -7.72
C SER A 89 11.60 15.94 -9.14
#